data_AF-A0A3P8KHS0-F1
#
_entry.id   AF-A0A3P8KHS0-F1
#
_cell.length_a   1.000
_cell.length_b   1.000
_cell.length_c   1.000
_cell.angle_alpha   90.00
_cell.angle_beta   90.00
_cell.angle_gamma   90.00
#
_symmetry.space_group_name_H-M   'P 1'
#
loop_
_entity.id
_entity.type
_entity.pdbx_description
1 polymer ?
#
loop_
_entity_poly.entity_id
_entity_poly.type
_entity_poly.pdbx_seq_one_letter_code
_entity_poly.pdbx_strand_id
1 'polypeptide(L)' 'MKTLAKDFLWGNSVSSMQTEGAWNEGGKGMSVYDIREPSEFAL' A
#
# COMPACT_ATOMS: atom_id res chain seq x y z
N MET A 1 19.18 17.69 18.99
CA MET A 1 19.10 16.90 17.75
C MET A 1 19.60 15.51 18.06
N LYS A 2 18.88 14.44 17.70
CA LYS A 2 19.34 13.06 17.97
C LYS A 2 20.07 12.51 16.75
N THR A 3 21.20 11.88 16.98
CA THR A 3 21.99 11.21 15.94
C THR A 3 21.59 9.75 15.86
N LEU A 4 21.34 9.25 14.65
CA LEU A 4 21.06 7.82 14.41
C LEU A 4 22.38 7.03 14.36
N ALA A 5 22.31 5.72 14.62
CA ALA A 5 23.49 4.85 14.51
C ALA A 5 24.02 4.83 13.07
N LYS A 6 25.33 4.59 12.91
CA LYS A 6 26.00 4.63 11.58
C LYS A 6 25.35 3.70 10.55
N ASP A 7 24.88 2.54 10.99
CA ASP A 7 24.30 1.51 10.13
C ASP A 7 22.77 1.47 10.23
N PHE A 8 22.15 2.54 10.72
CA PHE A 8 20.69 2.62 10.80
C PHE A 8 20.08 2.82 9.41
N LEU A 9 19.24 1.87 8.99
CA LEU A 9 18.49 1.97 7.75
C LEU A 9 17.16 2.70 8.00
N TRP A 10 17.04 3.91 7.46
CA TRP A 10 15.82 4.71 7.53
C TRP A 10 15.15 4.75 6.17
N GLY A 11 13.84 4.52 6.15
CA GLY A 11 13.04 4.55 4.93
C GLY A 11 11.56 4.57 5.25
N ASN A 12 10.74 4.63 4.21
CA ASN A 12 9.28 4.56 4.28
C ASN A 12 8.78 3.42 3.38
N SER A 13 7.51 3.04 3.52
CA SER A 13 6.87 1.99 2.74
C SER A 13 5.48 2.43 2.29
N VAL A 14 5.08 2.01 1.10
CA VAL A 14 3.73 2.19 0.54
C VAL A 14 3.26 0.89 -0.12
N SER A 15 1.95 0.67 -0.15
CA SER A 15 1.32 -0.47 -0.83
C SER A 15 0.83 -0.08 -2.22
N SER A 16 0.96 -0.99 -3.19
CA SER A 16 0.48 -0.79 -4.56
C SER A 16 -1.01 -0.48 -4.62
N MET A 17 -1.83 -1.18 -3.84
CA MET A 17 -3.29 -0.98 -3.80
C MET A 17 -3.69 0.39 -3.23
N GLN A 18 -2.79 1.06 -2.51
CA GLN A 18 -3.04 2.39 -1.95
C GLN A 18 -2.61 3.51 -2.90
N THR A 19 -1.67 3.26 -3.82
CA THR A 19 -0.97 4.34 -4.54
C THR A 19 -0.88 4.19 -6.06
N GLU A 20 -0.94 2.99 -6.62
CA GLU A 20 -0.73 2.81 -8.07
C GLU A 20 -1.91 3.35 -8.90
N GLY A 21 -3.15 3.16 -8.44
CA GLY A 21 -4.33 3.44 -9.26
C GLY A 21 -4.39 2.54 -10.50
N ALA A 22 -5.06 3.02 -11.56
CA ALA A 22 -5.16 2.35 -12.87
C ALA A 22 -5.46 0.83 -12.76
N TRP A 23 -6.34 0.45 -11.83
CA TRP A 23 -6.56 -0.94 -11.43
C TRP A 23 -7.08 -1.81 -12.58
N ASN A 24 -7.73 -1.21 -13.58
CA ASN A 24 -8.33 -1.86 -14.75
C ASN A 24 -7.56 -1.63 -16.07
N GLU A 25 -6.35 -1.11 -16.02
CA GLU A 25 -5.53 -0.87 -17.21
C GLU A 25 -4.43 -1.94 -17.40
N GLY A 26 -3.84 -2.01 -18.60
CA GLY A 26 -2.64 -2.82 -18.87
C GLY A 26 -2.82 -4.33 -18.70
N GLY A 27 -4.06 -4.83 -18.74
CA GLY A 27 -4.36 -6.26 -18.53
C GLY A 27 -4.31 -6.70 -17.06
N LYS A 28 -4.33 -5.76 -16.10
CA LYS A 28 -4.45 -6.07 -14.67
C LYS A 28 -5.78 -6.77 -14.38
N GLY A 29 -5.72 -7.84 -13.57
CA GLY A 29 -6.90 -8.54 -13.07
C GLY A 29 -7.40 -7.94 -11.76
N MET A 30 -8.66 -8.21 -11.42
CA MET A 30 -9.28 -7.80 -10.15
C MET A 30 -8.53 -8.39 -8.96
N SER A 31 -8.23 -7.54 -7.97
CA SER A 31 -7.75 -7.95 -6.66
C SER A 31 -8.90 -7.99 -5.65
N VAL A 32 -8.65 -8.51 -4.45
CA VAL A 32 -9.62 -8.50 -3.36
C VAL A 32 -10.03 -7.07 -2.95
N TYR A 33 -9.10 -6.11 -3.07
CA TYR A 33 -9.34 -4.70 -2.74
C TYR A 33 -10.31 -4.01 -3.70
N ASP A 34 -10.45 -4.53 -4.92
CA ASP A 34 -11.37 -4.00 -5.93
C ASP A 34 -12.80 -4.56 -5.78
N ILE A 35 -12.96 -5.61 -4.96
CA ILE A 35 -14.21 -6.35 -4.78
C ILE A 35 -14.87 -6.02 -3.44
N ARG A 36 -14.07 -5.82 -2.38
CA ARG A 36 -14.56 -5.67 -1.01
C ARG A 36 -14.60 -4.23 -0.55
N GLU A 37 -15.72 -3.85 0.05
CA GLU A 37 -15.88 -2.57 0.74
C GLU A 37 -15.05 -2.58 2.05
N PRO A 38 -14.22 -1.56 2.33
CA PRO A 38 -13.40 -1.54 3.55
C PRO A 38 -14.20 -1.65 4.85
N SER A 39 -15.46 -1.22 4.85
CA SER A 39 -16.37 -1.25 6.00
C SER A 39 -17.11 -2.57 6.17
N GLU A 40 -17.01 -3.50 5.22
CA GLU A 40 -17.75 -4.77 5.23
C GLU A 40 -17.50 -5.61 6.50
N PHE A 41 -16.33 -5.45 7.13
CA PHE A 41 -15.93 -6.17 8.35
C PHE A 41 -15.57 -5.25 9.52
N ALA A 42 -15.91 -3.96 9.45
CA ALA A 42 -15.69 -3.03 10.54
C ALA A 42 -16.87 -3.12 11.54
N LEU A 43 -16.72 -3.98 12.57
CA LEU A 43 -17.56 -4.00 13.77
C LEU A 43 -16.90 -3.21 14.91
#